data_AF-Q46P40-F1
#
_entry.id   AF-Q46P40-F1
#
_cell.length_a   1.000
_cell.length_b   1.000
_cell.length_c   1.000
_cell.angle_alpha   90.00
_cell.angle_beta   90.00
_cell.angle_gamma   90.00
#
_symmetry.space_group_name_H-M   'P 1'
#
loop_
_entity.id
_entity.type
_entity.pdbx_description
1 polymer ?
#
loop_
_entity_poly.entity_id
_entity_poly.type
_entity_poly.pdbx_seq_one_letter_code
_entity_poly.pdbx_strand_id
1 'polypeptide(L)' 'MSRQLKHKAELRAMLRAEQAKFSECEGACFGDVLWHAADAGGCNWSLSTMEGGNSAACLEMIRPFASRLREMYNVPDEGK' A
#
# COMPACT_ATOMS: atom_id res chain seq x y z
N MET A 1 4.18 -19.65 2.74
CA MET A 1 4.86 -18.55 3.44
C MET A 1 3.82 -17.82 4.27
N SER A 2 3.91 -17.88 5.60
CA SER A 2 3.03 -17.12 6.50
C SER A 2 3.36 -15.64 6.41
N ARG A 3 2.39 -14.82 6.02
CA ARG A 3 2.53 -13.35 5.98
C ARG A 3 2.75 -12.82 7.40
N GLN A 4 3.68 -11.88 7.55
CA GLN A 4 3.91 -11.22 8.84
C GLN A 4 2.82 -10.17 9.08
N LEU A 5 2.39 -10.02 10.33
CA LEU A 5 1.48 -8.94 10.70
C LEU A 5 2.26 -7.64 10.85
N LYS A 6 1.77 -6.56 10.22
CA LYS A 6 2.40 -5.25 10.25
C LYS A 6 1.36 -4.16 10.37
N HIS A 7 1.64 -3.11 11.15
CA HIS A 7 0.66 -2.06 11.36
C HIS A 7 0.42 -1.26 10.07
N LYS A 8 -0.82 -0.83 9.86
CA LYS A 8 -1.18 0.05 8.72
C LYS A 8 -0.27 1.26 8.60
N ALA A 9 0.05 1.89 9.73
CA ALA A 9 0.93 3.05 9.78
C ALA A 9 2.33 2.76 9.23
N GLU A 10 2.87 1.56 9.50
CA GLU A 10 4.17 1.15 8.97
C GLU A 10 4.11 0.86 7.47
N LEU A 11 3.08 0.14 7.00
CA LEU A 11 2.89 -0.08 5.56
C LEU A 11 2.74 1.24 4.81
N ARG A 12 1.96 2.18 5.37
CA ARG A 12 1.83 3.54 4.83
C ARG A 12 3.17 4.27 4.80
N ALA A 13 3.97 4.18 5.86
CA ALA A 13 5.30 4.80 5.90
C ALA A 13 6.24 4.20 4.84
N MET A 14 6.23 2.87 4.67
CA MET A 14 7.02 2.18 3.64
C MET A 14 6.60 2.60 2.23
N LEU A 15 5.29 2.67 1.96
CA LEU A 15 4.75 3.12 0.68
C LEU A 15 5.09 4.58 0.39
N ARG A 16 4.98 5.47 1.39
CA ARG A 16 5.38 6.88 1.24
C ARG A 16 6.88 7.06 1.03
N ALA A 17 7.70 6.27 1.73
CA ALA A 17 9.14 6.29 1.52
C ALA A 17 9.53 5.80 0.13
N GLU A 18 8.78 4.85 -0.43
CA GLU A 18 8.96 4.40 -1.81
C GLU A 18 8.50 5.46 -2.82
N GLN A 19 7.35 6.10 -2.59
CA GLN A 19 6.87 7.22 -3.42
C GLN A 19 7.86 8.37 -3.47
N ALA A 20 8.49 8.71 -2.34
CA ALA A 20 9.47 9.80 -2.27
C ALA A 20 10.72 9.58 -3.13
N LYS A 21 10.95 8.36 -3.64
CA LYS A 21 12.05 8.06 -4.56
C LYS A 21 11.72 8.41 -6.02
N PHE A 22 10.44 8.59 -6.36
CA PHE A 22 9.98 8.82 -7.72
C PHE A 22 9.53 10.28 -7.87
N SER A 23 10.19 11.01 -8.76
CA SER A 23 9.79 12.36 -9.17
C SER A 23 8.40 12.37 -9.84
N GLU A 24 8.00 11.26 -10.42
CA GLU A 24 6.69 11.05 -11.04
C GLU A 24 5.55 11.01 -9.99
N CYS A 25 5.90 10.79 -8.72
CA CYS A 25 4.97 10.91 -7.60
C CYS A 25 4.91 12.35 -7.05
N GLU A 26 5.65 13.31 -7.61
CA GLU A 26 5.58 14.70 -7.21
C GLU A 26 4.18 15.28 -7.49
N GLY A 27 3.51 15.73 -6.42
CA GLY A 27 2.12 16.20 -6.47
C GLY A 27 1.05 15.09 -6.42
N ALA A 28 1.44 13.82 -6.33
CA ALA A 28 0.53 12.72 -6.03
C ALA A 28 0.56 12.44 -4.52
N CYS A 29 -0.63 12.31 -3.92
CA CYS A 29 -0.77 11.97 -2.51
C CYS A 29 -1.52 10.64 -2.37
N PHE A 30 -0.90 9.71 -1.66
CA PHE A 30 -1.57 8.48 -1.25
C PHE A 30 -2.42 8.70 0.00
N GLY A 31 -3.71 8.38 -0.12
CA GLY A 31 -4.70 8.51 0.95
C GLY A 31 -4.35 7.65 2.17
N ASP A 32 -4.61 6.34 2.10
CA ASP A 32 -4.30 5.41 3.21
C ASP A 32 -4.32 3.94 2.78
N VAL A 33 -3.86 3.05 3.66
CA VAL A 33 -4.00 1.61 3.53
C VAL A 33 -5.37 1.19 4.08
N LEU A 34 -6.23 0.69 3.20
CA LEU A 34 -7.56 0.20 3.56
C LEU A 34 -7.45 -1.27 3.97
N TRP A 35 -7.96 -1.61 5.16
CA TRP A 35 -8.14 -3.01 5.55
C TRP A 35 -9.39 -3.57 4.87
N HIS A 36 -9.31 -4.83 4.45
CA HIS A 36 -10.45 -5.61 3.97
C HIS A 36 -10.25 -7.07 4.35
N ALA A 37 -11.32 -7.88 4.32
CA ALA A 37 -11.19 -9.32 4.51
C ALA A 37 -10.21 -9.93 3.50
N ALA A 38 -9.49 -10.99 3.88
CA ALA A 38 -8.46 -11.60 3.05
C ALA A 38 -8.97 -11.89 1.62
N ASP A 39 -8.28 -11.33 0.62
CA ASP A 39 -8.59 -11.54 -0.79
C ASP A 39 -8.25 -12.97 -1.25
N ALA A 40 -8.49 -13.29 -2.53
CA ALA A 40 -8.14 -14.59 -3.10
C ALA A 40 -6.64 -14.91 -3.01
N GLY A 41 -5.79 -13.89 -2.86
CA GLY A 41 -4.36 -14.03 -2.59
C GLY A 41 -4.05 -14.26 -1.11
N GLY A 42 -5.01 -14.04 -0.20
CA GLY A 42 -4.87 -14.09 1.25
C GLY A 42 -4.31 -12.80 1.87
N CYS A 43 -4.31 -11.69 1.13
CA CYS A 43 -3.94 -10.35 1.62
C CYS A 43 -5.17 -9.62 2.15
N ASN A 44 -5.07 -8.97 3.29
CA ASN A 44 -6.19 -8.30 3.97
C ASN A 44 -6.10 -6.75 3.93
N TRP A 45 -5.39 -6.21 2.94
CA TRP A 45 -5.36 -4.77 2.73
C TRP A 45 -5.09 -4.38 1.29
N SER A 46 -5.51 -3.16 0.95
CA SER A 46 -5.32 -2.53 -0.34
C SER A 46 -4.91 -1.07 -0.20
N LEU A 47 -4.29 -0.54 -1.25
CA LEU A 47 -4.05 0.89 -1.39
C LEU A 47 -5.40 1.60 -1.59
N SER A 48 -5.65 2.67 -0.85
CA SER A 48 -6.75 3.60 -1.15
C SER A 48 -6.45 4.40 -2.42
N THR A 49 -7.46 5.12 -2.90
CA THR A 49 -7.38 6.00 -4.06
C THR A 49 -6.21 6.99 -3.91
N MET A 50 -5.47 7.21 -4.99
CA MET A 50 -4.45 8.25 -5.05
C MET A 50 -5.03 9.51 -5.69
N GLU A 51 -4.78 10.63 -5.03
CA GLU A 51 -5.23 11.96 -5.47
C GLU A 51 -4.04 12.78 -5.99
N GLY A 52 -4.30 13.72 -6.90
CA GLY A 52 -3.27 14.60 -7.47
C GLY A 52 -2.99 14.36 -8.96
N GLY A 53 -2.27 15.31 -9.58
CA GLY A 53 -2.13 15.39 -11.04
C GLY A 53 -1.41 14.20 -11.68
N ASN A 54 -0.47 13.58 -10.96
CA ASN A 54 0.33 12.44 -11.45
C ASN A 54 0.00 11.11 -10.73
N SER A 55 -1.16 11.02 -10.07
CA SER A 55 -1.53 9.86 -9.26
C SER A 55 -1.50 8.52 -10.02
N ALA A 56 -1.88 8.51 -11.29
CA ALA A 56 -1.84 7.31 -12.14
C ALA A 56 -0.41 6.84 -12.44
N ALA A 57 0.49 7.77 -12.80
CA ALA A 57 1.89 7.44 -13.07
C ALA A 57 2.60 6.96 -11.79
N CYS A 58 2.35 7.64 -10.67
CA CYS A 58 2.84 7.23 -9.37
C CYS A 58 2.33 5.83 -8.97
N LEU A 59 1.06 5.51 -9.25
CA LEU A 59 0.48 4.20 -8.96
C LEU A 59 1.22 3.10 -9.69
N GLU A 60 1.48 3.28 -10.98
CA GLU A 60 2.19 2.28 -11.79
C GLU A 60 3.62 2.04 -11.26
N MET A 61 4.30 3.07 -10.74
CA MET A 61 5.64 2.93 -10.15
C MET A 61 5.62 2.20 -8.80
N ILE A 62 4.64 2.48 -7.93
CA ILE A 62 4.57 1.85 -6.60
C ILE A 62 3.87 0.49 -6.61
N ARG A 63 3.07 0.18 -7.62
CA ARG A 63 2.25 -1.04 -7.70
C ARG A 63 3.09 -2.31 -7.56
N PRO A 64 4.28 -2.46 -8.18
CA PRO A 64 5.17 -3.60 -7.94
C PRO A 64 5.62 -3.72 -6.48
N PHE A 65 5.93 -2.59 -5.83
CA PHE A 65 6.33 -2.57 -4.42
C PHE A 65 5.17 -2.93 -3.50
N ALA A 66 3.98 -2.38 -3.76
CA ALA A 66 2.76 -2.71 -3.04
C ALA A 66 2.41 -4.20 -3.17
N SER A 67 2.53 -4.80 -4.35
CA SER A 67 2.33 -6.25 -4.53
C SER A 67 3.28 -7.08 -3.68
N ARG A 68 4.57 -6.72 -3.61
CA ARG A 68 5.54 -7.40 -2.73
C ARG A 68 5.15 -7.27 -1.25
N LEU A 69 4.72 -6.09 -0.82
CA LEU A 69 4.25 -5.89 0.54
C LEU A 69 3.01 -6.75 0.83
N ARG A 70 2.09 -6.89 -0.11
CA ARG A 70 0.88 -7.74 0.02
C ARG A 70 1.21 -9.23 0.08
N GLU A 71 2.30 -9.66 -0.52
CA GLU A 71 2.79 -11.05 -0.41
C GLU A 71 3.48 -11.33 0.92
N MET A 72 4.11 -10.31 1.52
CA MET A 72 4.88 -10.45 2.75
C MET A 72 4.11 -10.12 4.02
N TYR A 73 3.17 -9.17 3.95
CA TYR A 73 2.56 -8.54 5.10
C TYR A 73 1.03 -8.54 5.03
N ASN A 74 0.42 -8.85 6.17
CA ASN A 74 -0.98 -8.59 6.47
C ASN A 74 -1.07 -7.53 7.56
N VAL A 75 -2.20 -6.83 7.63
CA VAL A 75 -2.50 -5.88 8.71
C VAL A 75 -3.26 -6.60 9.83
N PRO A 76 -3.12 -6.20 11.10
CA PRO A 76 -4.00 -6.69 12.16
C PRO A 76 -5.46 -6.47 11.80
N ASP A 77 -6.32 -7.44 12.13
CA ASP A 77 -7.75 -7.30 11.91
C ASP A 77 -8.31 -6.18 12.78
N GLU A 78 -8.93 -5.18 12.14
CA GLU A 78 -9.59 -4.07 12.85
C GLU A 78 -10.97 -4.44 13.40
N GLY A 79 -11.42 -5.68 13.16
CA GLY A 79 -12.73 -6.20 13.58
C GLY A 79 -12.74 -6.94 14.92
N LYS A 80 -11.75 -6.78 15.79
CA LYS A 80 -11.72 -7.40 17.13
C LYS A 80 -11.29 -6.43 18.22
#